data_AF-A0A2P5VNF1-F1
#
_entry.id   AF-A0A2P5VNF1-F1
#
_cell.length_a   1.000
_cell.length_b   1.000
_cell.length_c   1.000
_cell.angle_alpha   90.00
_cell.angle_beta   90.00
_cell.angle_gamma   90.00
#
_symmetry.space_group_name_H-M   'P 1'
#
loop_
_entity.id
_entity.type
_entity.pdbx_description
1 polymer ?
#
loop_
_entity_poly.entity_id
_entity_poly.type
_entity_poly.pdbx_seq_one_letter_code
_entity_poly.pdbx_strand_id
1 'polypeptide(L)'
;MALCVVRSRRSLVTPSQQTPSGKLDLSFIDKVPVLRCYTRTLHVYKHGPEASKVIREALSKALVPYYPLAGRLKESDNNQLQVECSGEGAWFVEASADSSLHAFNYFDDANFDIPYDELLPDQVPNSEGMEPLVQMQVP
;
A
#
# COMPACT_ATOMS: atom_id res chain seq x y z
N MET A 1 -9.58 20.67 -14.98
CA MET A 1 -9.27 21.09 -13.59
C MET A 1 -8.12 20.22 -13.12
N ALA A 2 -7.10 20.79 -12.48
CA ALA A 2 -6.02 20.00 -11.90
C ALA A 2 -6.47 19.53 -10.51
N LEU A 3 -6.32 18.24 -10.23
CA LEU A 3 -6.55 17.69 -8.90
C LEU A 3 -5.29 17.94 -8.06
N CYS A 4 -5.41 18.61 -6.90
CA CYS A 4 -4.28 18.73 -5.98
C CYS A 4 -4.46 17.74 -4.82
N VAL A 5 -3.57 16.74 -4.74
CA VAL A 5 -3.51 15.79 -3.62
C VAL A 5 -2.41 16.21 -2.66
N VAL A 6 -2.77 16.48 -1.40
CA VAL A 6 -1.86 16.87 -0.33
C VAL A 6 -1.73 15.72 0.66
N ARG A 7 -0.59 15.04 0.65
CA ARG A 7 -0.27 13.96 1.58
C ARG A 7 0.26 14.54 2.88
N SER A 8 -0.41 14.26 4.00
CA SER A 8 -0.16 14.89 5.30
C SER A 8 0.70 14.02 6.23
N ARG A 9 0.34 12.74 6.42
CA ARG A 9 1.03 11.84 7.36
C ARG A 9 1.47 10.55 6.68
N ARG A 10 2.66 10.08 7.01
CA ARG A 10 3.16 8.75 6.61
C ARG A 10 3.50 7.95 7.84
N SER A 11 3.16 6.67 7.81
CA SER A 11 3.35 5.77 8.93
C SER A 11 3.38 4.32 8.46
N LEU A 12 3.89 3.44 9.30
CA LEU A 12 3.70 2.00 9.11
C LEU A 12 2.48 1.54 9.91
N VAL A 13 1.68 0.69 9.29
CA VAL A 13 0.61 -0.06 9.97
C VAL A 13 1.10 -1.47 10.19
N THR A 14 1.42 -1.78 11.44
CA THR A 14 1.87 -3.11 11.86
C THR A 14 0.68 -4.04 12.14
N PRO A 15 0.89 -5.37 12.15
CA PRO A 15 -0.11 -6.32 12.60
C PRO A 15 -0.57 -6.00 14.02
N SER A 16 -1.88 -6.14 14.28
CA SER A 16 -2.48 -5.86 15.59
C SER A 16 -2.12 -6.87 16.68
N GLN A 17 -1.51 -8.00 16.29
CA GLN A 17 -1.08 -9.09 17.17
C GLN A 17 0.27 -9.61 16.67
N GLN A 18 0.97 -10.35 17.53
CA GLN A 18 2.20 -11.01 17.13
C GLN A 18 1.94 -12.01 15.99
N THR A 19 2.77 -11.96 14.96
CA THR A 19 2.68 -12.85 13.80
C THR A 19 3.89 -13.80 13.75
N PRO A 20 3.79 -14.93 13.03
CA PRO A 20 4.94 -15.76 12.75
C PRO A 20 6.06 -14.95 12.09
N SER A 21 7.28 -15.12 12.58
CA SER A 21 8.49 -14.55 11.97
C SER A 21 9.26 -15.61 11.21
N GLY A 22 10.03 -15.18 10.20
CA GLY A 22 10.82 -16.10 9.38
C GLY A 22 10.97 -15.59 7.95
N LYS A 23 11.48 -16.47 7.09
CA LYS A 23 11.60 -16.21 5.65
C LYS A 23 10.73 -17.21 4.90
N LEU A 24 10.01 -16.72 3.91
CA LEU A 24 9.20 -17.54 3.00
C LEU A 24 9.82 -17.50 1.61
N ASP A 25 10.04 -18.68 1.04
CA ASP A 25 10.46 -18.82 -0.34
C ASP A 25 9.31 -18.45 -1.28
N LEU A 26 9.66 -17.71 -2.34
CA LEU A 26 8.74 -17.44 -3.43
C LEU A 26 8.48 -18.72 -4.23
N SER A 27 7.23 -18.91 -4.68
CA SER A 27 6.90 -19.99 -5.60
C SER A 27 7.56 -19.78 -6.96
N PHE A 28 7.50 -20.79 -7.83
CA PHE A 28 8.02 -20.66 -9.20
C PHE A 28 7.38 -19.49 -9.96
N ILE A 29 6.07 -19.28 -9.79
CA ILE A 29 5.34 -18.19 -10.47
C ILE A 29 5.75 -16.83 -9.90
N ASP A 30 5.88 -16.71 -8.58
CA ASP A 30 6.26 -15.45 -7.92
C ASP A 30 7.69 -15.02 -8.24
N LYS A 31 8.55 -15.96 -8.66
CA LYS A 31 9.93 -15.69 -9.10
C LYS A 31 10.02 -15.11 -10.51
N VAL A 32 8.95 -15.15 -11.31
CA VAL A 32 8.96 -14.65 -12.69
C VAL A 32 9.12 -13.11 -12.68
N PRO A 33 10.23 -12.56 -13.21
CA PRO A 33 10.55 -11.14 -13.04
C PRO A 33 9.48 -10.17 -13.55
N VAL A 34 8.81 -10.48 -14.67
CA VAL A 34 7.76 -9.63 -15.26
C VAL A 34 6.49 -9.55 -14.41
N LEU A 35 6.28 -10.51 -13.50
CA LEU A 35 5.14 -10.52 -12.57
C LEU A 35 5.44 -9.78 -11.26
N ARG A 36 6.70 -9.39 -11.02
CA ARG A 36 7.12 -8.65 -9.81
C ARG A 36 6.91 -7.16 -9.98
N CYS A 37 5.64 -6.75 -10.06
CA CYS A 37 5.25 -5.35 -10.11
C CYS A 37 4.19 -5.05 -9.06
N TYR A 38 4.12 -3.78 -8.64
CA TYR A 38 3.01 -3.35 -7.79
C TYR A 38 1.71 -3.43 -8.57
N THR A 39 0.76 -4.22 -8.06
CA THR A 39 -0.62 -4.15 -8.52
C THR A 39 -1.25 -2.89 -7.92
N ARG A 40 -1.62 -1.95 -8.79
CA ARG A 40 -2.16 -0.65 -8.38
C ARG A 40 -3.68 -0.66 -8.55
N THR A 41 -4.41 -0.30 -7.51
CA THR A 41 -5.89 -0.28 -7.49
C THR A 41 -6.39 1.02 -6.86
N LEU A 42 -7.51 1.52 -7.37
CA LEU A 42 -8.20 2.71 -6.86
C LEU A 42 -9.61 2.30 -6.47
N HIS A 43 -9.99 2.58 -5.22
CA HIS A 43 -11.30 2.25 -4.69
C HIS A 43 -11.99 3.53 -4.21
N VAL A 44 -13.12 3.86 -4.85
CA VAL A 44 -13.85 5.11 -4.60
C VAL A 44 -15.12 4.80 -3.83
N TYR A 45 -15.30 5.50 -2.71
CA TYR A 45 -16.47 5.36 -1.84
C TYR A 45 -17.16 6.71 -1.69
N LYS A 46 -18.49 6.75 -1.85
CA LYS A 46 -19.27 7.99 -1.73
C LYS A 46 -19.30 8.54 -0.31
N HIS A 47 -19.20 7.66 0.69
CA HIS A 47 -19.26 7.99 2.11
C HIS A 47 -18.21 7.19 2.88
N GLY A 48 -17.61 7.81 3.89
CA GLY A 48 -16.57 7.20 4.71
C GLY A 48 -16.15 8.10 5.87
N PRO A 49 -17.03 8.33 6.86
CA PRO A 49 -16.63 9.06 8.06
C PRO A 49 -15.48 8.32 8.75
N GLU A 50 -14.45 9.05 9.19
CA GLU A 50 -13.28 8.48 9.86
C GLU A 50 -12.58 7.37 9.03
N ALA A 51 -12.70 7.39 7.70
CA ALA A 51 -12.21 6.33 6.82
C ALA A 51 -10.73 5.98 7.08
N SER A 52 -9.87 6.98 7.28
CA SER A 52 -8.44 6.78 7.56
C SER A 52 -8.23 5.94 8.83
N LYS A 53 -8.99 6.23 9.90
CA LYS A 53 -8.94 5.48 11.16
C LYS A 53 -9.48 4.06 11.00
N VAL A 54 -10.66 3.92 10.39
CA VAL A 54 -11.31 2.61 10.19
C VAL A 54 -10.44 1.69 9.33
N ILE A 55 -9.91 2.20 8.21
CA ILE A 55 -9.06 1.44 7.30
C ILE A 55 -7.74 1.07 7.99
N ARG A 56 -7.11 1.99 8.74
CA ARG A 56 -5.89 1.71 9.52
C ARG A 56 -6.10 0.55 10.50
N GLU A 57 -7.18 0.58 11.27
CA GLU A 57 -7.50 -0.48 12.24
C GLU A 57 -7.82 -1.81 11.53
N ALA A 58 -8.56 -1.76 10.43
CA ALA A 58 -8.89 -2.94 9.64
C ALA A 58 -7.65 -3.57 9.00
N LEU A 59 -6.75 -2.75 8.44
CA LEU A 59 -5.48 -3.20 7.87
C LEU A 59 -4.61 -3.86 8.93
N SER A 60 -4.47 -3.25 10.11
CA SER A 60 -3.71 -3.84 11.23
C SER A 60 -4.25 -5.22 11.65
N LYS A 61 -5.57 -5.40 11.65
CA LYS A 61 -6.21 -6.71 11.91
C LYS A 61 -6.00 -7.70 10.77
N ALA A 62 -6.14 -7.26 9.52
CA ALA A 62 -5.95 -8.10 8.33
C ALA A 62 -4.50 -8.58 8.18
N LEU A 63 -3.51 -7.77 8.58
CA LEU A 63 -2.11 -8.16 8.57
C LEU A 63 -1.77 -9.30 9.55
N VAL A 64 -2.68 -9.72 10.43
CA VAL A 64 -2.45 -10.92 11.28
C VAL A 64 -2.56 -12.21 10.47
N PRO A 65 -3.71 -12.54 9.83
CA PRO A 65 -3.78 -13.71 8.96
C PRO A 65 -2.98 -13.55 7.66
N TYR A 66 -2.74 -12.32 7.19
CA TYR A 66 -1.94 -12.02 6.00
C TYR A 66 -0.54 -11.50 6.34
N TYR A 67 0.08 -12.03 7.40
CA TYR A 67 1.36 -11.55 7.95
C TYR A 67 2.52 -11.41 6.96
N PRO A 68 2.66 -12.19 5.87
CA PRO A 68 3.75 -11.96 4.93
C PRO A 68 3.70 -10.55 4.32
N LEU A 69 2.50 -9.96 4.17
CA LEU A 69 2.32 -8.61 3.62
C LEU A 69 2.83 -7.49 4.55
N ALA A 70 3.04 -7.78 5.83
CA ALA A 70 3.70 -6.89 6.78
C ALA A 70 5.23 -7.04 6.76
N GLY A 71 5.78 -7.89 5.90
CA GLY A 71 7.22 -8.14 5.76
C GLY A 71 7.88 -7.26 4.70
N ARG A 72 9.06 -7.71 4.25
CA ARG A 72 9.86 -7.10 3.18
C ARG A 72 10.30 -8.14 2.17
N LEU A 73 10.46 -7.73 0.91
CA LEU A 73 11.21 -8.54 -0.05
C LEU A 73 12.70 -8.35 0.20
N LYS A 74 13.44 -9.46 0.24
CA LYS A 74 14.87 -9.44 0.53
C LYS A 74 15.57 -10.51 -0.29
N GLU A 75 16.72 -10.16 -0.85
CA GLU A 75 17.60 -11.15 -1.48
C GLU A 75 18.37 -11.91 -0.40
N SER A 76 18.38 -13.22 -0.51
CA SER A 76 19.23 -14.10 0.30
C SER A 76 20.66 -14.13 -0.22
N ASP A 77 21.58 -14.69 0.58
CA ASP A 77 23.00 -14.83 0.23
C ASP A 77 23.23 -15.66 -1.06
N ASN A 78 22.24 -16.48 -1.45
CA ASN A 78 22.25 -17.26 -2.69
C ASN A 78 21.56 -16.54 -3.86
N ASN A 79 21.36 -15.22 -3.77
CA ASN A 79 20.64 -14.39 -4.74
C ASN A 79 19.18 -14.84 -5.00
N GLN A 80 18.56 -15.53 -4.05
CA GLN A 80 17.14 -15.89 -4.14
C GLN A 80 16.30 -14.86 -3.38
N LEU A 81 15.30 -14.31 -4.05
CA LEU A 81 14.35 -13.39 -3.45
C LEU A 81 13.37 -14.14 -2.54
N GLN A 82 13.20 -13.65 -1.31
CA GLN A 82 12.34 -14.23 -0.27
C GLN A 82 11.50 -13.13 0.38
N VAL A 83 10.40 -13.51 1.02
CA VAL A 83 9.66 -12.61 1.91
C VAL A 83 10.20 -12.79 3.33
N GLU A 84 10.86 -11.77 3.86
CA GLU A 84 11.22 -11.67 5.27
C GLU A 84 9.98 -11.20 6.05
N CYS A 85 9.36 -12.10 6.79
CA CYS A 85 8.17 -11.86 7.61
C CYS A 85 8.58 -11.14 8.91
N SER A 86 8.99 -9.87 8.79
CA SER A 86 9.49 -9.02 9.88
C SER A 86 8.37 -8.44 10.77
N GLY A 87 7.15 -8.32 10.23
CA GLY A 87 6.03 -7.67 10.92
C GLY A 87 6.15 -6.14 11.00
N GLU A 88 7.09 -5.54 10.26
CA GLU A 88 7.31 -4.09 10.21
C GLU A 88 6.12 -3.31 9.62
N GLY A 89 5.21 -3.99 8.92
CA GLY A 89 3.93 -3.44 8.51
C GLY A 89 3.90 -2.84 7.11
N ALA A 90 2.74 -2.31 6.76
CA ALA A 90 2.44 -1.71 5.46
C ALA A 90 2.64 -0.19 5.48
N TRP A 91 3.07 0.39 4.36
CA TRP A 91 3.21 1.84 4.21
C TRP A 91 1.84 2.49 4.07
N PHE A 92 1.54 3.43 4.95
CA PHE A 92 0.23 4.05 5.07
C PHE A 92 0.33 5.56 5.05
N VAL A 93 -0.31 6.17 4.07
CA VAL A 93 -0.29 7.61 3.80
C VAL A 93 -1.69 8.18 3.94
N GLU A 94 -1.83 9.22 4.76
CA GLU A 94 -3.07 10.02 4.84
C GLU A 94 -2.94 11.23 3.91
N ALA A 95 -3.97 11.50 3.11
CA ALA A 95 -3.92 12.52 2.07
C ALA A 95 -5.28 13.17 1.85
N SER A 96 -5.33 14.50 1.71
CA SER A 96 -6.54 15.23 1.34
C SER A 96 -6.46 15.72 -0.10
N ALA A 97 -7.61 16.03 -0.70
CA ALA A 97 -7.69 16.69 -1.99
C ALA A 97 -8.41 18.03 -1.86
N ASP A 98 -8.05 18.98 -2.72
CA ASP A 98 -8.71 20.30 -2.83
C ASP A 98 -10.06 20.26 -3.54
N SER A 99 -10.48 19.08 -3.98
CA SER A 99 -11.62 18.84 -4.85
C SER A 99 -12.51 17.72 -4.31
N SER A 100 -13.81 17.79 -4.60
CA SER A 100 -14.77 16.73 -4.23
C SER A 100 -14.82 15.62 -5.28
N LEU A 101 -15.18 14.39 -4.87
CA LEU A 101 -15.41 13.29 -5.81
C LEU A 101 -16.48 13.58 -6.87
N HIS A 102 -17.45 14.45 -6.57
CA HIS A 102 -18.47 14.87 -7.53
C HIS A 102 -17.87 15.62 -8.73
N ALA A 103 -16.78 16.37 -8.54
CA ALA A 103 -16.10 17.07 -9.63
C ALA A 103 -15.50 16.11 -10.68
N PHE A 104 -15.30 14.85 -10.29
CA PHE A 104 -14.76 13.78 -11.14
C PHE A 104 -15.79 12.67 -11.37
N ASN A 105 -17.09 12.95 -11.24
CA ASN A 105 -18.17 11.97 -11.41
C ASN A 105 -17.88 10.62 -10.71
N TYR A 106 -17.33 10.66 -9.49
CA TYR A 106 -16.98 9.48 -8.69
C TYR A 106 -16.04 8.46 -9.37
N PHE A 107 -15.30 8.88 -10.38
CA PHE A 107 -14.51 8.02 -11.25
C PHE A 107 -15.32 6.99 -12.07
N ASP A 108 -16.61 7.26 -12.32
CA ASP A 108 -17.48 6.36 -13.09
C ASP A 108 -17.24 6.46 -14.62
N ASP A 109 -16.64 7.55 -15.11
CA ASP A 109 -16.34 7.74 -16.54
C ASP A 109 -14.93 7.25 -16.92
N ALA A 110 -14.71 6.77 -18.14
CA ALA A 110 -13.38 6.29 -18.55
C ALA A 110 -12.37 7.41 -18.90
N ASN A 111 -12.81 8.68 -18.94
CA ASN A 111 -12.03 9.81 -19.47
C ASN A 111 -11.66 10.81 -18.37
N PHE A 112 -10.75 10.41 -17.48
CA PHE A 112 -10.08 11.37 -16.60
C PHE A 112 -8.69 11.68 -17.11
N ASP A 113 -8.43 12.97 -17.36
CA ASP A 113 -7.08 13.48 -17.67
C ASP A 113 -6.18 13.55 -16.42
N ILE A 114 -6.51 12.82 -15.35
CA ILE A 114 -5.69 12.75 -14.14
C ILE A 114 -4.68 11.61 -14.30
N PRO A 115 -3.37 11.89 -14.31
CA PRO A 115 -2.36 10.85 -14.29
C PRO A 115 -2.52 9.97 -13.05
N TYR A 116 -2.61 8.65 -13.26
CA TYR A 116 -2.84 7.70 -12.15
C TYR A 116 -1.76 7.80 -11.05
N ASP A 117 -0.53 8.16 -11.42
CA ASP A 117 0.57 8.36 -10.48
C ASP A 117 0.33 9.51 -9.49
N GLU A 118 -0.48 10.51 -9.84
CA GLU A 118 -0.85 11.61 -8.93
C GLU A 118 -1.75 11.13 -7.77
N LEU A 119 -2.46 10.01 -7.98
CA LEU A 119 -3.37 9.40 -7.00
C LEU A 119 -2.70 8.36 -6.11
N LEU A 120 -1.48 7.93 -6.43
CA LEU A 120 -0.76 6.89 -5.69
C LEU A 120 -0.13 7.43 -4.40
N PRO A 121 0.19 6.58 -3.42
CA PRO A 121 1.05 6.97 -2.30
C PRO A 121 2.39 7.54 -2.77
N ASP A 122 2.96 8.49 -2.03
CA ASP A 122 4.34 8.92 -2.25
C ASP A 122 5.31 7.73 -2.10
N GLN A 123 6.44 7.81 -2.81
CA GLN A 123 7.53 6.84 -2.68
C GLN A 123 7.99 6.73 -1.22
N VAL A 124 8.22 5.49 -0.80
CA VAL A 124 8.83 5.18 0.49
C VAL A 124 10.26 5.77 0.47
N PRO A 125 10.69 6.49 1.51
CA PRO A 125 12.05 7.02 1.57
C PRO A 125 13.06 5.88 1.40
N ASN A 126 13.97 6.00 0.42
CA ASN A 126 15.00 5.00 0.11
C ASN A 126 16.02 4.78 1.25
N SER A 127 15.92 5.48 2.38
CA SER A 127 16.97 5.57 3.41
C SER A 127 17.15 4.33 4.27
N GLU A 128 16.28 3.31 4.18
CA GLU A 128 16.32 2.14 5.09
C GLU A 128 16.23 0.77 4.41
N GLY A 129 16.31 0.69 3.08
CA GLY A 129 16.05 -0.58 2.37
C GLY A 129 14.61 -1.10 2.60
N MET A 130 13.71 -0.19 2.94
CA MET A 130 12.32 -0.47 3.23
C MET A 130 11.56 -0.62 1.91
N GLU A 131 11.41 -1.84 1.44
CA GLU A 131 10.48 -2.19 0.35
C GLU A 131 9.24 -2.87 0.94
N PRO A 132 8.23 -2.10 1.38
CA PRO A 132 7.01 -2.66 1.94
C PRO A 132 6.20 -3.31 0.82
N LEU A 133 5.70 -4.50 1.09
CA LEU A 133 4.87 -5.25 0.14
C LEU A 133 3.50 -4.61 -0.12
N VAL A 134 3.03 -3.77 0.80
CA VAL A 134 1.75 -3.06 0.71
C VAL A 134 1.96 -1.59 0.96
N GLN A 135 1.42 -0.77 0.06
CA GLN A 135 1.35 0.67 0.17
C GLN A 135 -0.11 1.10 0.01
N MET A 136 -0.59 1.96 0.91
CA MET A 136 -1.98 2.40 0.92
C MET A 136 -2.04 3.90 1.19
N GLN A 137 -2.81 4.60 0.37
CA GLN A 137 -3.17 5.99 0.60
C GLN A 137 -4.66 6.07 0.91
N VAL A 138 -5.02 6.84 1.93
CA VAL A 138 -6.39 7.05 2.39
C VAL A 138 -6.67 8.56 2.52
N PRO A 139 -7.95 8.99 2.51
CA PRO A 139 -8.34 10.36 2.81
C PRO A 139 -7.84 10.87 4.17
#